data_AF-A0A7Y8BJM5-F1
#
_entry.id   AF-A0A7Y8BJM5-F1
#
_cell.length_a   1.000
_cell.length_b   1.000
_cell.length_c   1.000
_cell.angle_alpha   90.00
_cell.angle_beta   90.00
_cell.angle_gamma   90.00
#
_symmetry.space_group_name_H-M   'P 1'
#
loop_
_entity.id
_entity.type
_entity.pdbx_description
1 polymer ?
#
loop_
_entity_poly.entity_id
_entity_poly.type
_entity_poly.pdbx_seq_one_letter_code
_entity_poly.pdbx_strand_id
1 'polypeptide(L)'
;MFDRYLDKSVTLTPTAIPEQGGTLGALEWALSSPQENRPIPLYVNALRQLRKASQGISGHRDEIQFSRTVQSRLSDLSQELGLHGTHFQIVNDGDPLIVKEAAGEHLISPTHFENGAYFSHPHADHQLDYGAQQLPKIQVGRYVRFGRNAAINAGGDVRIGDGAWLSPGSQLLRQDHDPYGRLSIGSRTVAMTRLPPVRLCDYAWVGREAIVGWNADYLGKGSIVGLRSFVNSWVGDYSIVGDQGKILQYLPYKSWLMESFQPTVEQTLQISDWEVVNADWLIAYRDEEPLDCETPTELKAALKELTGQACALLIGPDAQWMAPWFADRATDIISDSRDGFARLLQWAQDAGQRRLRVRADLNADALPFVTGGHYHYRRKLGYGVVVVSAVEGQPPTTLVDEALRVCAPGGLLLYPLTALGALGDSASPLFIRRADIKLGHLEFACLEKV
;
A
#
# COMPACT_ATOMS: atom_id res chain seq x y z
N MET A 1 -11.49 30.15 34.27
CA MET A 1 -12.10 29.13 33.39
C MET A 1 -11.15 28.72 32.27
N PHE A 2 -10.35 29.62 31.69
CA PHE A 2 -9.37 29.30 30.66
C PHE A 2 -8.25 28.36 31.13
N ASP A 3 -7.72 28.56 32.35
CA ASP A 3 -6.59 27.77 32.88
C ASP A 3 -6.86 26.26 32.99
N ARG A 4 -8.14 25.84 33.02
CA ARG A 4 -8.50 24.40 33.00
C ARG A 4 -8.23 23.74 31.65
N TYR A 5 -8.04 24.53 30.59
CA TYR A 5 -7.71 24.07 29.24
C TYR A 5 -6.21 24.08 28.96
N LEU A 6 -5.40 24.67 29.86
CA LEU A 6 -3.94 24.68 29.74
C LEU A 6 -3.38 23.37 30.31
N ASP A 7 -2.70 22.60 29.46
CA ASP A 7 -1.92 21.46 29.91
C ASP A 7 -0.61 21.96 30.51
N LYS A 8 -0.47 21.82 31.84
CA LYS A 8 0.72 22.28 32.59
C LYS A 8 1.98 21.49 32.24
N SER A 9 1.87 20.34 31.57
CA SER A 9 3.02 19.60 31.06
C SER A 9 3.57 20.19 29.76
N VAL A 10 2.79 21.03 29.05
CA VAL A 10 3.23 21.69 27.82
C VAL A 10 3.87 23.03 28.17
N THR A 11 5.18 23.11 28.00
CA THR A 11 5.94 24.35 28.20
C THR A 11 6.19 25.06 26.88
N LEU A 12 5.99 26.38 26.86
CA LEU A 12 6.32 27.25 25.73
C LEU A 12 7.44 28.20 26.17
N THR A 13 8.61 28.05 25.57
CA THR A 13 9.76 28.93 25.83
C THR A 13 10.09 29.68 24.54
N PRO A 14 10.02 31.02 24.53
CA PRO A 14 10.48 31.80 23.38
C PRO A 14 11.97 31.57 23.16
N THR A 15 12.36 31.24 21.93
CA THR A 15 13.76 31.10 21.53
C THR A 15 14.12 32.25 20.60
N ALA A 16 15.25 32.90 20.83
CA ALA A 16 15.77 33.92 19.92
C ALA A 16 16.16 33.29 18.57
N ILE A 17 16.06 34.06 17.48
CA ILE A 17 16.62 33.65 16.20
C ILE A 17 18.14 33.51 16.38
N PRO A 18 18.75 32.35 16.06
CA PRO A 18 20.18 32.18 16.23
C PRO A 18 20.95 33.15 15.34
N GLU A 19 22.13 33.55 15.81
CA GLU A 19 23.12 34.18 14.95
C GLU A 19 23.54 33.22 13.82
N GLN A 20 24.15 33.77 12.78
CA GLN A 20 24.52 32.99 11.58
C GLN A 20 25.40 31.78 11.96
N GLY A 21 24.87 30.56 11.74
CA GLY A 21 25.53 29.31 12.10
C GLY A 21 25.04 28.63 13.39
N GLY A 22 24.16 29.28 14.16
CA GLY A 22 23.45 28.65 15.28
C GLY A 22 22.25 27.80 14.81
N THR A 23 21.75 26.92 15.67
CA THR A 23 20.64 26.01 15.36
C THR A 23 19.42 26.27 16.25
N LEU A 24 18.21 26.10 15.70
CA LEU A 24 16.93 26.37 16.35
C LEU A 24 16.33 25.16 17.09
N GLY A 25 16.88 23.95 16.89
CA GLY A 25 16.34 22.74 17.49
C GLY A 25 17.24 21.52 17.42
N ALA A 26 16.87 20.48 18.15
CA ALA A 26 17.68 19.27 18.34
C ALA A 26 18.02 18.56 17.01
N LEU A 27 17.06 18.47 16.07
CA LEU A 27 17.32 17.87 14.76
C LEU A 27 18.29 18.73 13.93
N GLU A 28 18.13 20.05 13.91
CA GLU A 28 19.03 20.93 13.14
C GLU A 28 20.44 20.88 13.70
N TRP A 29 20.59 20.92 15.03
CA TRP A 29 21.85 20.70 15.71
C TRP A 29 22.47 19.35 15.31
N ALA A 30 21.69 18.27 15.42
CA ALA A 30 22.12 16.92 15.09
C ALA A 30 22.59 16.79 13.63
N LEU A 31 21.88 17.41 12.69
CA LEU A 31 22.24 17.37 11.27
C LEU A 31 23.48 18.21 10.94
N SER A 32 23.78 19.25 11.75
CA SER A 32 24.94 20.13 11.60
C SER A 32 26.19 19.65 12.36
N SER A 33 26.01 18.77 13.35
CA SER A 33 27.08 18.32 14.25
C SER A 33 27.88 17.18 13.63
N PRO A 34 29.20 17.35 13.39
CA PRO A 34 30.04 16.27 12.83
C PRO A 34 30.23 15.07 13.78
N GLN A 35 29.89 15.22 15.06
CA GLN A 35 30.03 14.18 16.08
C GLN A 35 28.72 13.40 16.30
N GLU A 36 27.65 13.77 15.61
CA GLU A 36 26.36 13.12 15.74
C GLU A 36 26.34 11.79 14.97
N ASN A 37 26.28 10.70 15.71
CA ASN A 37 26.28 9.34 15.17
C ASN A 37 24.93 8.63 15.35
N ARG A 38 23.87 9.35 15.77
CA ARG A 38 22.54 8.73 15.89
C ARG A 38 22.00 8.34 14.51
N PRO A 39 21.27 7.20 14.42
CA PRO A 39 20.81 6.66 13.14
C PRO A 39 19.94 7.61 12.30
N ILE A 40 18.98 8.28 12.93
CA ILE A 40 18.03 9.15 12.21
C ILE A 40 18.70 10.39 11.59
N PRO A 41 19.52 11.17 12.31
CA PRO A 41 20.29 12.26 11.69
C PRO A 41 21.15 11.80 10.50
N LEU A 42 21.84 10.66 10.62
CA LEU A 42 22.65 10.11 9.53
C LEU A 42 21.81 9.73 8.31
N TYR A 43 20.68 9.06 8.53
CA TYR A 43 19.72 8.69 7.48
C TYR A 43 19.15 9.91 6.76
N VAL A 44 18.68 10.90 7.52
CA VAL A 44 18.12 12.15 6.95
C VAL A 44 19.17 12.93 6.17
N ASN A 45 20.40 13.00 6.68
CA ASN A 45 21.51 13.64 5.96
C ASN A 45 21.83 12.92 4.64
N ALA A 46 21.85 11.59 4.63
CA ALA A 46 22.02 10.81 3.39
C ALA A 46 20.93 11.15 2.36
N LEU A 47 19.66 11.15 2.77
CA LEU A 47 18.55 11.49 1.87
C LEU A 47 18.61 12.96 1.39
N ARG A 48 19.00 13.90 2.25
CA ARG A 48 19.18 15.33 1.87
C ARG A 48 20.29 15.51 0.84
N GLN A 49 21.42 14.82 1.03
CA GLN A 49 22.53 14.83 0.07
C GLN A 49 22.09 14.30 -1.29
N LEU A 50 21.39 13.15 -1.31
CA LEU A 50 20.84 12.56 -2.53
C LEU A 50 19.84 13.49 -3.21
N ARG A 51 18.91 14.10 -2.46
CA ARG A 51 17.96 15.09 -3.01
C ARG A 51 18.66 16.29 -3.64
N LYS A 52 19.75 16.79 -3.03
CA LYS A 52 20.53 17.89 -3.61
C LYS A 52 21.24 17.45 -4.88
N ALA A 53 21.82 16.25 -4.88
CA ALA A 53 22.51 15.70 -6.04
C ALA A 53 21.56 15.40 -7.22
N SER A 54 20.31 15.01 -6.96
CA SER A 54 19.33 14.73 -8.03
C SER A 54 18.95 15.97 -8.85
N GLN A 55 19.20 17.18 -8.35
CA GLN A 55 18.98 18.42 -9.09
C GLN A 55 20.00 18.63 -10.22
N GLY A 56 21.15 17.94 -10.17
CA GLY A 56 22.21 18.05 -11.18
C GLY A 56 22.05 17.12 -12.38
N ILE A 57 21.04 16.24 -12.39
CA ILE A 57 20.81 15.26 -13.47
C ILE A 57 20.33 15.98 -14.73
N SER A 58 21.00 15.73 -15.86
CA SER A 58 20.73 16.46 -17.12
C SER A 58 20.28 15.57 -18.30
N GLY A 59 20.46 14.25 -18.21
CA GLY A 59 19.95 13.30 -19.22
C GLY A 59 20.18 11.83 -18.84
N HIS A 60 19.82 10.89 -19.71
CA HIS A 60 19.74 9.45 -19.41
C HIS A 60 20.98 8.82 -18.77
N ARG A 61 22.18 9.20 -19.22
CA ARG A 61 23.42 8.71 -18.60
C ARG A 61 23.51 9.13 -17.12
N ASP A 62 23.15 10.37 -16.82
CA ASP A 62 23.16 10.88 -15.45
C ASP A 62 22.05 10.22 -14.61
N GLU A 63 20.89 9.93 -15.21
CA GLU A 63 19.76 9.27 -14.54
C GLU A 63 20.13 7.87 -14.04
N ILE A 64 20.80 7.09 -14.90
CA ILE A 64 21.31 5.75 -14.58
C ILE A 64 22.45 5.86 -13.56
N GLN A 65 23.40 6.78 -13.77
CA GLN A 65 24.54 6.94 -12.87
C GLN A 65 24.09 7.39 -11.48
N PHE A 66 23.10 8.26 -11.39
CA PHE A 66 22.56 8.71 -10.11
C PHE A 66 21.89 7.57 -9.34
N SER A 67 21.24 6.61 -10.02
CA SER A 67 20.71 5.43 -9.34
C SER A 67 21.81 4.61 -8.63
N ARG A 68 22.99 4.50 -9.26
CA ARG A 68 24.18 3.87 -8.65
C ARG A 68 24.71 4.70 -7.47
N THR A 69 24.65 6.02 -7.56
CA THR A 69 24.98 6.92 -6.44
C THR A 69 24.02 6.75 -5.26
N VAL A 70 22.72 6.63 -5.52
CA VAL A 70 21.70 6.34 -4.48
C VAL A 70 22.01 5.02 -3.80
N GLN A 71 22.22 3.95 -4.58
CA GLN A 71 22.58 2.63 -4.05
C GLN A 71 23.84 2.69 -3.18
N SER A 72 24.94 3.23 -3.72
CA SER A 72 26.21 3.35 -3.01
C SER A 72 26.05 4.10 -1.68
N ARG A 73 25.40 5.28 -1.69
CA ARG A 73 25.26 6.08 -0.48
C ARG A 73 24.43 5.38 0.59
N LEU A 74 23.37 4.69 0.20
CA LEU A 74 22.53 3.93 1.13
C LEU A 74 23.23 2.66 1.63
N SER A 75 24.04 2.00 0.79
CA SER A 75 24.89 0.88 1.22
C SER A 75 25.96 1.31 2.21
N ASP A 76 26.61 2.46 1.99
CA ASP A 76 27.59 3.02 2.93
C ASP A 76 26.93 3.30 4.29
N LEU A 77 25.72 3.90 4.28
CA LEU A 77 24.94 4.14 5.49
C LEU A 77 24.55 2.82 6.18
N SER A 78 24.17 1.80 5.41
CA SER A 78 23.87 0.46 5.94
C SER A 78 25.08 -0.13 6.68
N GLN A 79 26.27 0.01 6.11
CA GLN A 79 27.51 -0.47 6.70
C GLN A 79 27.89 0.34 7.96
N GLU A 80 27.79 1.67 7.89
CA GLU A 80 28.04 2.59 9.00
C GLU A 80 27.16 2.26 10.23
N LEU A 81 25.91 1.86 9.97
CA LEU A 81 24.92 1.54 11.01
C LEU A 81 24.81 0.06 11.36
N GLY A 82 25.61 -0.82 10.75
CA GLY A 82 25.56 -2.27 10.98
C GLY A 82 24.21 -2.91 10.63
N LEU A 83 23.54 -2.41 9.59
CA LEU A 83 22.26 -2.92 9.11
C LEU A 83 22.46 -4.14 8.18
N HIS A 84 21.47 -5.02 8.13
CA HIS A 84 21.45 -6.15 7.20
C HIS A 84 21.55 -5.65 5.75
N GLY A 85 22.25 -6.37 4.88
CA GLY A 85 22.52 -5.93 3.49
C GLY A 85 21.29 -5.72 2.60
N THR A 86 20.10 -6.13 3.05
CA THR A 86 18.82 -5.93 2.35
C THR A 86 17.96 -4.80 2.95
N HIS A 87 18.47 -4.08 3.95
CA HIS A 87 17.75 -2.97 4.59
C HIS A 87 17.55 -1.80 3.61
N PHE A 88 18.63 -1.46 2.89
CA PHE A 88 18.56 -0.58 1.72
C PHE A 88 19.00 -1.36 0.49
N GLN A 89 18.11 -1.49 -0.49
CA GLN A 89 18.36 -2.23 -1.71
C GLN A 89 17.78 -1.48 -2.90
N ILE A 90 18.64 -1.11 -3.85
CA ILE A 90 18.24 -0.57 -5.15
C ILE A 90 18.83 -1.51 -6.20
N VAL A 91 17.97 -2.19 -6.94
CA VAL A 91 18.40 -3.13 -7.98
C VAL A 91 18.68 -2.34 -9.26
N ASN A 92 19.96 -2.17 -9.55
CA ASN A 92 20.49 -1.41 -10.69
C ASN A 92 21.18 -2.29 -11.74
N ASP A 93 20.94 -3.61 -11.67
CA ASP A 93 21.38 -4.53 -12.71
C ASP A 93 20.49 -4.38 -13.96
N GLY A 94 20.96 -4.91 -15.09
CA GLY A 94 20.28 -4.80 -16.38
C GLY A 94 20.91 -3.76 -17.31
N ASP A 95 20.80 -4.05 -18.60
CA ASP A 95 21.26 -3.18 -19.67
C ASP A 95 20.14 -2.22 -20.09
N PRO A 96 20.46 -1.02 -20.59
CA PRO A 96 19.48 -0.19 -21.28
C PRO A 96 18.92 -0.94 -22.49
N LEU A 97 17.59 -1.02 -22.58
CA LEU A 97 16.89 -1.74 -23.62
C LEU A 97 16.36 -0.77 -24.68
N ILE A 98 16.51 -1.11 -25.95
CA ILE A 98 15.91 -0.36 -27.05
C ILE A 98 14.67 -1.12 -27.51
N VAL A 99 13.51 -0.53 -27.30
CA VAL A 99 12.22 -1.06 -27.75
C VAL A 99 11.82 -0.34 -29.02
N LYS A 100 11.62 -1.09 -30.10
CA LYS A 100 11.19 -0.56 -31.41
C LYS A 100 9.75 -0.95 -31.65
N GLU A 101 8.88 0.04 -31.68
CA GLU A 101 7.48 -0.11 -32.07
C GLU A 101 7.24 0.53 -33.44
N ALA A 102 6.07 0.28 -34.03
CA ALA A 102 5.69 0.86 -35.31
C ALA A 102 5.77 2.41 -35.31
N ALA A 103 5.55 3.04 -34.15
CA ALA A 103 5.54 4.49 -33.98
C ALA A 103 6.90 5.10 -33.63
N GLY A 104 7.92 4.30 -33.33
CA GLY A 104 9.24 4.82 -32.98
C GLY A 104 10.10 3.90 -32.12
N GLU A 105 11.21 4.46 -31.66
CA GLU A 105 12.18 3.79 -30.79
C GLU A 105 12.16 4.43 -29.39
N HIS A 106 12.13 3.60 -28.36
CA HIS A 106 12.14 4.01 -26.96
C HIS A 106 13.29 3.34 -26.21
N LEU A 107 14.06 4.15 -25.48
CA LEU A 107 15.06 3.66 -24.53
C LEU A 107 14.39 3.38 -23.19
N ILE A 108 14.44 2.12 -22.76
CA ILE A 108 14.10 1.71 -21.40
C ILE A 108 15.41 1.57 -20.62
N SER A 109 15.69 2.55 -19.78
CA SER A 109 16.85 2.49 -18.90
C SER A 109 16.62 1.48 -17.77
N PRO A 110 17.67 0.87 -17.20
CA PRO A 110 17.57 0.19 -15.90
C PRO A 110 17.05 1.17 -14.83
N THR A 111 16.87 0.71 -13.60
CA THR A 111 16.37 1.56 -12.51
C THR A 111 17.09 2.92 -12.47
N HIS A 112 16.33 4.00 -12.63
CA HIS A 112 16.87 5.34 -12.88
C HIS A 112 16.00 6.44 -12.28
N PHE A 113 16.64 7.58 -12.02
CA PHE A 113 15.99 8.76 -11.45
C PHE A 113 16.16 9.94 -12.39
N GLU A 114 15.06 10.54 -12.79
CA GLU A 114 15.05 11.81 -13.51
C GLU A 114 15.34 12.99 -12.58
N ASN A 115 15.62 14.14 -13.19
CA ASN A 115 15.95 15.38 -12.50
C ASN A 115 14.98 15.69 -11.34
N GLY A 116 15.55 15.87 -10.15
CA GLY A 116 14.80 16.24 -8.96
C GLY A 116 13.92 15.15 -8.36
N ALA A 117 13.97 13.89 -8.81
CA ALA A 117 13.34 12.78 -8.10
C ALA A 117 14.09 12.48 -6.79
N TYR A 118 13.36 12.11 -5.71
CA TYR A 118 13.99 11.87 -4.40
C TYR A 118 13.12 11.06 -3.42
N PHE A 119 13.81 10.45 -2.45
CA PHE A 119 13.25 9.98 -1.19
C PHE A 119 13.43 11.04 -0.11
N SER A 120 12.48 11.14 0.82
CA SER A 120 12.58 11.98 1.99
C SER A 120 11.87 11.36 3.19
N HIS A 121 12.34 11.72 4.37
CA HIS A 121 11.82 11.25 5.64
C HIS A 121 11.07 12.41 6.35
N PRO A 122 9.75 12.31 6.58
CA PRO A 122 8.99 13.33 7.28
C PRO A 122 9.33 13.38 8.77
N HIS A 123 9.36 14.59 9.36
CA HIS A 123 9.32 14.81 10.81
C HIS A 123 10.32 13.98 11.64
N ALA A 124 11.55 13.88 11.14
CA ALA A 124 12.64 13.12 11.76
C ALA A 124 12.96 13.51 13.21
N ASP A 125 12.62 14.74 13.60
CA ASP A 125 12.78 15.29 14.94
C ASP A 125 11.97 14.52 15.99
N HIS A 126 10.90 13.84 15.59
CA HIS A 126 10.10 12.97 16.46
C HIS A 126 10.67 11.55 16.61
N GLN A 127 11.77 11.24 15.92
CA GLN A 127 12.36 9.90 15.88
C GLN A 127 13.82 9.89 16.29
N LEU A 128 14.34 10.99 16.86
CA LEU A 128 15.76 11.12 17.20
C LEU A 128 16.32 10.00 18.09
N ASP A 129 15.46 9.30 18.82
CA ASP A 129 15.82 8.19 19.71
C ASP A 129 15.71 6.80 19.06
N TYR A 130 15.35 6.71 17.78
CA TYR A 130 15.24 5.43 17.07
C TYR A 130 16.62 4.79 16.90
N GLY A 131 16.71 3.50 17.23
CA GLY A 131 17.87 2.67 16.93
C GLY A 131 17.98 2.37 15.44
N ALA A 132 19.15 1.90 15.00
CA ALA A 132 19.45 1.65 13.60
C ALA A 132 18.45 0.68 12.95
N GLN A 133 18.11 -0.41 13.63
CA GLN A 133 17.20 -1.44 13.11
C GLN A 133 15.74 -0.93 12.94
N GLN A 134 15.41 0.21 13.55
CA GLN A 134 14.09 0.85 13.43
C GLN A 134 14.03 1.87 12.28
N LEU A 135 15.12 2.07 11.54
CA LEU A 135 15.10 2.90 10.35
C LEU A 135 14.16 2.29 9.29
N PRO A 136 13.48 3.13 8.50
CA PRO A 136 12.67 2.67 7.37
C PRO A 136 13.54 1.99 6.32
N LYS A 137 13.09 0.83 5.83
CA LYS A 137 13.73 0.16 4.70
C LYS A 137 13.41 0.87 3.39
N ILE A 138 14.33 0.85 2.43
CA ILE A 138 14.08 1.27 1.05
C ILE A 138 14.48 0.11 0.14
N GLN A 139 13.50 -0.47 -0.55
CA GLN A 139 13.68 -1.61 -1.44
C GLN A 139 13.06 -1.29 -2.79
N VAL A 140 13.88 -1.32 -3.85
CA VAL A 140 13.49 -0.97 -5.22
C VAL A 140 13.96 -2.05 -6.18
N GLY A 141 13.02 -2.57 -6.96
CA GLY A 141 13.23 -3.56 -8.01
C GLY A 141 13.94 -3.05 -9.26
N ARG A 142 13.89 -3.85 -10.32
CA ARG A 142 14.51 -3.61 -11.63
C ARG A 142 13.67 -2.69 -12.49
N TYR A 143 14.32 -1.98 -13.42
CA TYR A 143 13.66 -1.17 -14.43
C TYR A 143 12.62 -0.17 -13.88
N VAL A 144 12.84 0.31 -12.65
CA VAL A 144 11.94 1.30 -12.02
C VAL A 144 12.28 2.69 -12.51
N ARG A 145 11.25 3.43 -12.94
CA ARG A 145 11.39 4.83 -13.37
C ARG A 145 10.88 5.79 -12.29
N PHE A 146 11.79 6.61 -11.78
CA PHE A 146 11.43 7.78 -10.97
C PHE A 146 11.44 9.02 -11.86
N GLY A 147 10.26 9.43 -12.32
CA GLY A 147 10.07 10.57 -13.21
C GLY A 147 10.45 11.91 -12.56
N ARG A 148 10.62 12.93 -13.39
CA ARG A 148 11.12 14.24 -12.97
C ARG A 148 10.31 14.79 -11.80
N ASN A 149 10.98 15.21 -10.73
CA ASN A 149 10.35 15.71 -9.50
C ASN A 149 9.38 14.72 -8.83
N ALA A 150 9.44 13.43 -9.13
CA ALA A 150 8.70 12.43 -8.38
C ALA A 150 9.25 12.37 -6.95
N ALA A 151 8.36 12.39 -5.96
CA ALA A 151 8.76 12.45 -4.56
C ALA A 151 8.14 11.32 -3.76
N ILE A 152 8.97 10.61 -3.00
CA ILE A 152 8.51 9.65 -2.01
C ILE A 152 8.86 10.22 -0.65
N ASN A 153 7.83 10.65 0.07
CA ASN A 153 7.93 11.13 1.44
C ASN A 153 7.27 10.10 2.35
N ALA A 154 8.07 9.27 3.01
CA ALA A 154 7.56 8.18 3.82
C ALA A 154 8.31 8.03 5.13
N GLY A 155 7.54 7.85 6.21
CA GLY A 155 8.08 7.62 7.55
C GLY A 155 8.32 6.15 7.90
N GLY A 156 7.77 5.22 7.11
CA GLY A 156 7.93 3.78 7.24
C GLY A 156 8.51 3.15 5.96
N ASP A 157 8.63 1.82 5.93
CA ASP A 157 9.22 1.06 4.83
C ASP A 157 8.68 1.47 3.45
N VAL A 158 9.58 1.60 2.48
CA VAL A 158 9.28 1.82 1.06
C VAL A 158 9.66 0.58 0.28
N ARG A 159 8.69 -0.05 -0.38
CA ARG A 159 8.90 -1.19 -1.28
C ARG A 159 8.35 -0.89 -2.66
N ILE A 160 9.19 -1.01 -3.69
CA ILE A 160 8.85 -0.76 -5.09
C ILE A 160 9.25 -1.97 -5.91
N GLY A 161 8.29 -2.58 -6.61
CA GLY A 161 8.47 -3.74 -7.45
C GLY A 161 9.09 -3.44 -8.82
N ASP A 162 9.33 -4.49 -9.60
CA ASP A 162 9.98 -4.41 -10.91
C ASP A 162 9.10 -3.68 -11.92
N GLY A 163 9.69 -2.88 -12.81
CA GLY A 163 8.99 -2.17 -13.88
C GLY A 163 7.99 -1.10 -13.41
N ALA A 164 8.00 -0.75 -12.12
CA ALA A 164 7.14 0.28 -11.59
C ALA A 164 7.52 1.67 -12.12
N TRP A 165 6.51 2.54 -12.28
CA TRP A 165 6.70 3.87 -12.84
C TRP A 165 6.06 4.95 -11.98
N LEU A 166 6.88 5.83 -11.42
CA LEU A 166 6.42 7.10 -10.88
C LEU A 166 6.58 8.17 -11.97
N SER A 167 5.48 8.65 -12.53
CA SER A 167 5.54 9.68 -13.57
C SER A 167 5.98 11.05 -13.02
N PRO A 168 6.36 12.00 -13.89
CA PRO A 168 6.81 13.32 -13.45
C PRO A 168 5.84 14.00 -12.48
N GLY A 169 6.38 14.57 -11.42
CA GLY A 169 5.65 15.31 -10.38
C GLY A 169 4.71 14.46 -9.52
N SER A 170 4.71 13.14 -9.66
CA SER A 170 3.92 12.25 -8.80
C SER A 170 4.48 12.24 -7.37
N GLN A 171 3.60 12.09 -6.37
CA GLN A 171 3.99 12.16 -4.97
C GLN A 171 3.37 11.02 -4.17
N LEU A 172 4.20 10.28 -3.43
CA LEU A 172 3.75 9.38 -2.37
C LEU A 172 3.95 10.11 -1.03
N LEU A 173 2.86 10.55 -0.42
CA LEU A 173 2.84 11.31 0.84
C LEU A 173 2.34 10.42 1.97
N ARG A 174 3.28 9.72 2.62
CA ARG A 174 3.04 8.69 3.62
C ARG A 174 3.30 9.24 5.02
N GLN A 175 2.51 10.25 5.37
CA GLN A 175 2.56 10.93 6.66
C GLN A 175 1.14 11.24 7.15
N ASP A 176 0.84 10.88 8.40
CA ASP A 176 -0.44 11.20 9.04
C ASP A 176 -0.24 12.23 10.15
N HIS A 177 -0.97 13.33 10.05
CA HIS A 177 -1.15 14.28 11.14
C HIS A 177 -2.54 14.06 11.72
N ASP A 178 -2.65 14.01 13.05
CA ASP A 178 -3.94 14.12 13.74
C ASP A 178 -4.20 15.59 14.12
N PRO A 179 -4.75 16.43 13.22
CA PRO A 179 -5.03 17.82 13.53
C PRO A 179 -6.27 17.98 14.42
N TYR A 180 -7.07 16.93 14.65
CA TYR A 180 -8.49 17.10 15.02
C TYR A 180 -8.72 17.62 16.43
N GLY A 181 -7.67 17.66 17.26
CA GLY A 181 -7.71 18.30 18.59
C GLY A 181 -7.02 19.66 18.70
N ARG A 182 -6.32 20.15 17.66
CA ARG A 182 -5.50 21.37 17.73
C ARG A 182 -5.67 22.25 16.50
N LEU A 183 -5.59 23.56 16.67
CA LEU A 183 -5.46 24.49 15.54
C LEU A 183 -4.15 24.23 14.79
N SER A 184 -4.05 24.65 13.52
CA SER A 184 -2.93 24.34 12.62
C SER A 184 -1.53 24.59 13.22
N ILE A 185 -1.36 25.65 14.02
CA ILE A 185 -0.11 25.94 14.72
C ILE A 185 0.24 24.85 15.76
N GLY A 186 -0.75 24.37 16.50
CA GLY A 186 -0.60 23.29 17.47
C GLY A 186 -0.48 21.91 16.81
N SER A 187 -1.12 21.68 15.65
CA SER A 187 -1.01 20.42 14.90
C SER A 187 0.42 20.13 14.43
N ARG A 188 1.26 21.17 14.26
CA ARG A 188 2.69 21.06 13.95
C ARG A 188 3.55 20.55 15.10
N THR A 189 3.02 20.51 16.32
CA THR A 189 3.75 20.10 17.53
C THR A 189 3.37 18.71 18.02
N VAL A 190 2.34 18.11 17.43
CA VAL A 190 1.89 16.77 17.80
C VAL A 190 2.84 15.77 17.17
N ALA A 191 3.40 14.87 17.98
CA ALA A 191 4.15 13.74 17.45
C ALA A 191 3.31 13.01 16.42
N MET A 192 3.95 12.63 15.31
CA MET A 192 3.29 11.89 14.25
C MET A 192 2.52 10.72 14.85
N THR A 193 1.22 10.68 14.60
CA THR A 193 0.39 9.59 15.12
C THR A 193 0.73 8.28 14.42
N ARG A 194 1.14 8.34 13.13
CA ARG A 194 1.52 7.19 12.31
C ARG A 194 2.55 7.55 11.25
N LEU A 195 3.51 6.66 11.04
CA LEU A 195 4.54 6.71 9.99
C LEU A 195 4.34 5.52 9.04
N PRO A 196 3.35 5.59 8.15
CA PRO A 196 2.92 4.41 7.41
C PRO A 196 3.92 4.02 6.31
N PRO A 197 4.13 2.71 6.07
CA PRO A 197 4.88 2.24 4.92
C PRO A 197 4.10 2.46 3.61
N VAL A 198 4.77 2.20 2.49
CA VAL A 198 4.16 2.14 1.16
C VAL A 198 4.74 1.00 0.32
N ARG A 199 3.85 0.29 -0.36
CA ARG A 199 4.17 -0.74 -1.34
C ARG A 199 3.62 -0.34 -2.71
N LEU A 200 4.52 -0.17 -3.67
CA LEU A 200 4.22 -0.09 -5.09
C LEU A 200 4.63 -1.43 -5.71
N CYS A 201 3.68 -2.24 -6.15
CA CYS A 201 3.94 -3.57 -6.68
C CYS A 201 4.51 -3.52 -8.11
N ASP A 202 4.90 -4.69 -8.65
CA ASP A 202 5.47 -4.79 -9.98
C ASP A 202 4.55 -4.16 -11.04
N TYR A 203 5.14 -3.42 -11.98
CA TYR A 203 4.46 -2.76 -13.09
C TYR A 203 3.37 -1.75 -12.67
N ALA A 204 3.31 -1.37 -11.40
CA ALA A 204 2.38 -0.36 -10.94
C ALA A 204 2.82 1.02 -11.43
N TRP A 205 1.85 1.82 -11.86
CA TRP A 205 2.07 3.14 -12.46
C TRP A 205 1.36 4.23 -11.66
N VAL A 206 2.13 5.20 -11.17
CA VAL A 206 1.62 6.44 -10.59
C VAL A 206 1.66 7.54 -11.65
N GLY A 207 0.48 7.98 -12.08
CA GLY A 207 0.31 8.97 -13.13
C GLY A 207 0.97 10.32 -12.83
N ARG A 208 1.24 11.08 -13.90
CA ARG A 208 1.86 12.42 -13.82
C ARG A 208 1.07 13.30 -12.86
N GLU A 209 1.77 13.98 -11.95
CA GLU A 209 1.19 14.90 -10.96
C GLU A 209 0.10 14.25 -10.05
N ALA A 210 0.02 12.92 -9.99
CA ALA A 210 -0.86 12.22 -9.06
C ALA A 210 -0.29 12.23 -7.64
N ILE A 211 -1.17 12.25 -6.64
CA ILE A 211 -0.81 12.27 -5.23
C ILE A 211 -1.43 11.05 -4.55
N VAL A 212 -0.58 10.23 -3.94
CA VAL A 212 -0.97 9.07 -3.14
C VAL A 212 -0.82 9.46 -1.69
N GLY A 213 -1.95 9.62 -1.01
CA GLY A 213 -2.04 10.04 0.38
C GLY A 213 -1.69 8.94 1.39
N TRP A 214 -1.74 9.30 2.67
CA TRP A 214 -1.25 8.51 3.80
C TRP A 214 -2.04 7.23 4.10
N ASN A 215 -3.22 7.06 3.53
CA ASN A 215 -4.07 5.87 3.72
C ASN A 215 -4.07 4.92 2.50
N ALA A 216 -3.20 5.15 1.51
CA ALA A 216 -2.92 4.22 0.41
C ALA A 216 -1.58 3.48 0.62
N ASP A 217 -1.58 2.42 1.43
CA ASP A 217 -0.38 1.62 1.74
C ASP A 217 0.04 0.67 0.61
N TYR A 218 -0.88 0.37 -0.31
CA TYR A 218 -0.70 -0.63 -1.35
C TYR A 218 -1.18 -0.08 -2.70
N LEU A 219 -0.30 -0.20 -3.69
CA LEU A 219 -0.57 0.08 -5.11
C LEU A 219 -0.27 -1.19 -5.89
N GLY A 220 -1.33 -1.85 -6.35
CA GLY A 220 -1.28 -3.22 -6.82
C GLY A 220 -0.49 -3.48 -8.11
N LYS A 221 -0.16 -4.75 -8.34
CA LYS A 221 0.58 -5.21 -9.51
C LYS A 221 -0.14 -4.82 -10.78
N GLY A 222 0.56 -4.20 -11.72
CA GLY A 222 -0.03 -3.70 -12.98
C GLY A 222 -1.15 -2.65 -12.81
N SER A 223 -1.30 -2.07 -11.62
CA SER A 223 -2.31 -1.04 -11.36
C SER A 223 -1.87 0.32 -11.91
N ILE A 224 -2.84 1.20 -12.16
CA ILE A 224 -2.59 2.54 -12.69
C ILE A 224 -3.36 3.56 -11.87
N VAL A 225 -2.65 4.51 -11.27
CA VAL A 225 -3.22 5.74 -10.73
C VAL A 225 -3.26 6.79 -11.84
N GLY A 226 -4.45 7.26 -12.18
CA GLY A 226 -4.67 8.26 -13.21
C GLY A 226 -3.91 9.55 -12.97
N LEU A 227 -3.58 10.25 -14.06
CA LEU A 227 -2.88 11.54 -14.02
C LEU A 227 -3.65 12.53 -13.14
N ARG A 228 -2.92 13.34 -12.34
CA ARG A 228 -3.49 14.39 -11.46
C ARG A 228 -4.56 13.91 -10.47
N SER A 229 -4.63 12.61 -10.21
CA SER A 229 -5.57 12.05 -9.24
C SER A 229 -5.02 12.15 -7.83
N PHE A 230 -5.89 12.40 -6.85
CA PHE A 230 -5.59 12.18 -5.45
C PHE A 230 -6.21 10.87 -4.99
N VAL A 231 -5.39 9.95 -4.47
CA VAL A 231 -5.85 8.66 -3.97
C VAL A 231 -5.44 8.53 -2.50
N ASN A 232 -6.40 8.28 -1.61
CA ASN A 232 -6.15 8.08 -0.18
C ASN A 232 -6.73 6.76 0.34
N SER A 233 -6.68 5.75 -0.51
CA SER A 233 -7.05 4.37 -0.22
C SER A 233 -6.16 3.47 -1.06
N TRP A 234 -5.91 2.24 -0.62
CA TRP A 234 -5.15 1.29 -1.43
C TRP A 234 -5.81 1.03 -2.80
N VAL A 235 -4.97 0.71 -3.78
CA VAL A 235 -5.34 0.45 -5.18
C VAL A 235 -5.12 -1.02 -5.48
N GLY A 236 -6.16 -1.69 -5.97
CA GLY A 236 -6.12 -3.13 -6.23
C GLY A 236 -5.25 -3.50 -7.43
N ASP A 237 -4.79 -4.74 -7.44
CA ASP A 237 -4.06 -5.33 -8.57
C ASP A 237 -4.86 -5.20 -9.87
N TYR A 238 -4.15 -4.93 -10.97
CA TYR A 238 -4.70 -4.86 -12.32
C TYR A 238 -5.92 -3.93 -12.47
N SER A 239 -5.94 -2.83 -11.72
CA SER A 239 -7.00 -1.82 -11.78
C SER A 239 -6.48 -0.45 -12.19
N ILE A 240 -7.30 0.30 -12.92
CA ILE A 240 -7.08 1.71 -13.23
C ILE A 240 -7.98 2.53 -12.31
N VAL A 241 -7.40 3.44 -11.55
CA VAL A 241 -8.14 4.35 -10.67
C VAL A 241 -8.00 5.80 -11.10
N GLY A 242 -9.07 6.58 -10.92
CA GLY A 242 -9.07 8.03 -11.05
C GLY A 242 -9.02 8.71 -9.68
N ASP A 243 -9.52 9.95 -9.63
CA ASP A 243 -9.59 10.72 -8.39
C ASP A 243 -10.41 10.01 -7.30
N GLN A 244 -10.01 10.20 -6.04
CA GLN A 244 -10.56 9.54 -4.86
C GLN A 244 -10.46 8.00 -4.88
N GLY A 245 -9.59 7.42 -5.71
CA GLY A 245 -9.41 5.96 -5.82
C GLY A 245 -10.56 5.25 -6.54
N LYS A 246 -11.41 5.99 -7.26
CA LYS A 246 -12.52 5.40 -8.03
C LYS A 246 -11.97 4.53 -9.15
N ILE A 247 -12.38 3.27 -9.20
CA ILE A 247 -11.99 2.35 -10.27
C ILE A 247 -12.70 2.77 -11.57
N LEU A 248 -11.90 2.95 -12.62
CA LEU A 248 -12.34 3.29 -13.97
C LEU A 248 -12.45 2.02 -14.82
N GLN A 249 -11.49 1.11 -14.66
CA GLN A 249 -11.37 -0.09 -15.49
C GLN A 249 -10.54 -1.17 -14.76
N TYR A 250 -10.85 -2.43 -15.06
CA TYR A 250 -10.03 -3.59 -14.70
C TYR A 250 -9.25 -4.10 -15.91
N LEU A 251 -8.15 -4.78 -15.67
CA LEU A 251 -7.23 -5.30 -16.68
C LEU A 251 -7.08 -6.83 -16.55
N PRO A 252 -8.18 -7.61 -16.71
CA PRO A 252 -8.16 -9.04 -16.46
C PRO A 252 -7.18 -9.79 -17.36
N TYR A 253 -7.06 -9.40 -18.63
CA TYR A 253 -6.10 -9.96 -19.58
C TYR A 253 -4.64 -9.77 -19.15
N LYS A 254 -4.32 -8.65 -18.48
CA LYS A 254 -2.98 -8.44 -17.89
C LYS A 254 -2.79 -9.36 -16.68
N SER A 255 -3.80 -9.48 -15.82
CA SER A 255 -3.74 -10.42 -14.71
C SER A 255 -3.51 -11.84 -15.21
N TRP A 256 -4.22 -12.28 -16.24
CA TRP A 256 -4.05 -13.61 -16.83
C TRP A 256 -2.63 -13.81 -17.33
N LEU A 257 -2.15 -12.91 -18.20
CA LEU A 257 -0.82 -13.03 -18.76
C LEU A 257 0.27 -13.05 -17.67
N MET A 258 0.20 -12.11 -16.73
CA MET A 258 1.25 -11.88 -15.75
C MET A 258 1.29 -12.94 -14.64
N GLU A 259 0.15 -13.55 -14.30
CA GLU A 259 0.11 -14.59 -13.27
C GLU A 259 0.30 -16.00 -13.86
N SER A 260 -0.21 -16.27 -15.06
CA SER A 260 -0.08 -17.59 -15.70
C SER A 260 1.29 -17.82 -16.31
N PHE A 261 1.92 -16.79 -16.88
CA PHE A 261 3.18 -16.94 -17.62
C PHE A 261 4.38 -16.29 -16.94
N GLN A 262 4.14 -15.36 -15.99
CA GLN A 262 5.18 -14.65 -15.24
C GLN A 262 6.35 -14.15 -16.14
N PRO A 263 6.05 -13.42 -17.23
CA PRO A 263 7.07 -13.01 -18.18
C PRO A 263 8.11 -12.09 -17.51
N THR A 264 9.36 -12.14 -17.99
CA THR A 264 10.37 -11.17 -17.58
C THR A 264 10.02 -9.76 -18.08
N VAL A 265 10.73 -8.74 -17.60
CA VAL A 265 10.56 -7.36 -18.08
C VAL A 265 10.80 -7.28 -19.60
N GLU A 266 11.84 -7.93 -20.11
CA GLU A 266 12.17 -7.96 -21.53
C GLU A 266 11.08 -8.64 -22.36
N GLN A 267 10.57 -9.78 -21.90
CA GLN A 267 9.45 -10.48 -22.56
C GLN A 267 8.20 -9.61 -22.56
N THR A 268 7.90 -8.92 -21.45
CA THR A 268 6.77 -8.00 -21.36
C THR A 268 6.89 -6.85 -22.37
N LEU A 269 8.09 -6.29 -22.53
CA LEU A 269 8.37 -5.21 -23.50
C LEU A 269 8.31 -5.67 -24.97
N GLN A 270 8.37 -6.97 -25.24
CA GLN A 270 8.20 -7.54 -26.58
C GLN A 270 6.73 -7.69 -26.98
N ILE A 271 5.79 -7.46 -26.06
CA ILE A 271 4.35 -7.56 -26.32
C ILE A 271 3.84 -6.22 -26.82
N SER A 272 3.70 -6.10 -28.14
CA SER A 272 3.16 -4.92 -28.79
C SER A 272 1.64 -4.99 -29.02
N ASP A 273 1.08 -6.18 -29.21
CA ASP A 273 -0.34 -6.39 -29.47
C ASP A 273 -1.06 -6.98 -28.24
N TRP A 274 -1.50 -6.09 -27.36
CA TRP A 274 -2.26 -6.46 -26.17
C TRP A 274 -3.73 -6.83 -26.47
N GLU A 275 -4.23 -6.52 -27.67
CA GLU A 275 -5.57 -6.93 -28.10
C GLU A 275 -5.61 -8.43 -28.38
N VAL A 276 -4.54 -9.01 -28.92
CA VAL A 276 -4.41 -10.47 -29.07
C VAL A 276 -4.41 -11.16 -27.71
N VAL A 277 -3.64 -10.65 -26.73
CA VAL A 277 -3.63 -11.19 -25.36
C VAL A 277 -5.03 -11.15 -24.74
N ASN A 278 -5.76 -10.05 -24.96
CA ASN A 278 -7.13 -9.92 -24.49
C ASN A 278 -8.09 -10.89 -25.21
N ALA A 279 -7.93 -11.09 -26.53
CA ALA A 279 -8.73 -12.06 -27.28
C ALA A 279 -8.51 -13.49 -26.79
N ASP A 280 -7.25 -13.89 -26.57
CA ASP A 280 -6.89 -15.21 -26.04
C ASP A 280 -7.43 -15.41 -24.62
N TRP A 281 -7.31 -14.39 -23.75
CA TRP A 281 -7.93 -14.41 -22.43
C TRP A 281 -9.45 -14.61 -22.51
N LEU A 282 -10.14 -13.90 -23.40
CA LEU A 282 -11.59 -14.03 -23.54
C LEU A 282 -12.02 -15.40 -24.08
N ILE A 283 -11.17 -16.10 -24.84
CA ILE A 283 -11.40 -17.50 -25.23
C ILE A 283 -11.26 -18.38 -23.99
N ALA A 284 -10.14 -18.29 -23.27
CA ALA A 284 -9.88 -19.07 -22.07
C ALA A 284 -10.98 -18.89 -21.01
N TYR A 285 -11.38 -17.64 -20.75
CA TYR A 285 -12.43 -17.29 -19.78
C TYR A 285 -13.80 -17.88 -20.13
N ARG A 286 -14.12 -18.06 -21.41
CA ARG A 286 -15.40 -18.68 -21.82
C ARG A 286 -15.43 -20.19 -21.61
N ASP A 287 -14.25 -20.82 -21.61
CA ASP A 287 -14.10 -22.25 -21.37
C ASP A 287 -14.04 -22.56 -19.86
N GLU A 288 -13.81 -21.54 -19.01
CA GLU A 288 -13.90 -21.67 -17.56
C GLU A 288 -15.36 -21.78 -17.07
N GLU A 289 -15.55 -22.49 -15.96
CA GLU A 289 -16.85 -22.50 -15.28
C GLU A 289 -17.27 -21.06 -14.91
N PRO A 290 -18.55 -20.68 -15.00
CA PRO A 290 -19.01 -19.38 -14.52
C PRO A 290 -18.79 -19.23 -13.00
N LEU A 291 -18.54 -18.01 -12.53
CA LEU A 291 -18.59 -17.75 -11.08
C LEU A 291 -20.03 -17.90 -10.59
N ASP A 292 -20.21 -18.51 -9.42
CA ASP A 292 -21.52 -18.55 -8.76
C ASP A 292 -21.91 -17.13 -8.32
N CYS A 293 -22.91 -16.58 -9.00
CA CYS A 293 -23.39 -15.23 -8.76
C CYS A 293 -24.63 -15.19 -7.86
N GLU A 294 -25.21 -16.34 -7.49
CA GLU A 294 -26.40 -16.38 -6.66
C GLU A 294 -26.01 -16.21 -5.19
N THR A 295 -26.37 -15.07 -4.61
CA THR A 295 -26.15 -14.84 -3.17
C THR A 295 -26.98 -15.85 -2.35
N PRO A 296 -26.35 -16.67 -1.49
CA PRO A 296 -27.07 -17.64 -0.65
C PRO A 296 -28.16 -16.95 0.19
N THR A 297 -29.32 -17.61 0.34
CA THR A 297 -30.50 -17.02 1.02
C THR A 297 -30.19 -16.59 2.45
N GLU A 298 -29.46 -17.41 3.20
CA GLU A 298 -29.04 -17.12 4.57
C GLU A 298 -28.14 -15.89 4.64
N LEU A 299 -27.17 -15.79 3.72
CA LEU A 299 -26.32 -14.61 3.60
C LEU A 299 -27.15 -13.38 3.26
N LYS A 300 -28.01 -13.46 2.25
CA LYS A 300 -28.89 -12.35 1.85
C LYS A 300 -29.74 -11.82 3.01
N ALA A 301 -30.24 -12.71 3.88
CA ALA A 301 -30.98 -12.33 5.07
C ALA A 301 -30.08 -11.58 6.08
N ALA A 302 -28.92 -12.13 6.42
CA ALA A 302 -27.96 -11.50 7.34
C ALA A 302 -27.48 -10.13 6.81
N LEU A 303 -27.22 -10.04 5.51
CA LEU A 303 -26.78 -8.80 4.86
C LEU A 303 -27.84 -7.70 4.84
N LYS A 304 -29.13 -8.04 4.90
CA LYS A 304 -30.23 -7.07 4.94
C LYS A 304 -30.33 -6.36 6.31
N GLU A 305 -29.92 -7.04 7.38
CA GLU A 305 -29.93 -6.49 8.74
C GLU A 305 -28.82 -5.46 8.98
N LEU A 306 -27.76 -5.50 8.17
CA LEU A 306 -26.65 -4.55 8.19
C LEU A 306 -27.02 -3.21 7.54
N THR A 307 -28.01 -2.52 8.10
CA THR A 307 -28.44 -1.20 7.61
C THR A 307 -27.38 -0.14 7.94
N GLY A 308 -26.64 0.32 6.93
CA GLY A 308 -25.70 1.44 7.04
C GLY A 308 -24.21 1.11 6.95
N GLN A 309 -23.84 -0.16 6.78
CA GLN A 309 -22.43 -0.59 6.61
C GLN A 309 -22.24 -1.22 5.23
N ALA A 310 -21.63 -0.46 4.31
CA ALA A 310 -21.69 -0.71 2.86
C ALA A 310 -20.47 -1.43 2.26
N CYS A 311 -19.59 -1.99 3.09
CA CYS A 311 -18.33 -2.61 2.62
C CYS A 311 -18.15 -4.02 3.20
N ALA A 312 -17.75 -4.96 2.35
CA ALA A 312 -17.28 -6.28 2.72
C ALA A 312 -15.75 -6.37 2.58
N LEU A 313 -15.12 -7.09 3.50
CA LEU A 313 -13.73 -7.53 3.39
C LEU A 313 -13.70 -9.05 3.36
N LEU A 314 -13.07 -9.62 2.35
CA LEU A 314 -12.88 -11.05 2.18
C LEU A 314 -11.38 -11.34 2.33
N ILE A 315 -11.00 -12.22 3.25
CA ILE A 315 -9.61 -12.50 3.62
C ILE A 315 -9.32 -13.98 3.37
N GLY A 316 -8.27 -14.26 2.62
CA GLY A 316 -7.77 -15.62 2.35
C GLY A 316 -7.88 -16.04 0.88
N PRO A 317 -7.34 -17.21 0.52
CA PRO A 317 -7.21 -17.66 -0.87
C PRO A 317 -8.55 -17.92 -1.56
N ASP A 318 -9.54 -18.46 -0.83
CA ASP A 318 -10.87 -18.76 -1.40
C ASP A 318 -11.83 -17.57 -1.38
N ALA A 319 -11.38 -16.43 -0.83
CA ALA A 319 -12.16 -15.21 -0.72
C ALA A 319 -12.71 -14.73 -2.06
N GLN A 320 -11.97 -14.96 -3.15
CA GLN A 320 -12.36 -14.55 -4.49
C GLN A 320 -13.65 -15.19 -5.01
N TRP A 321 -13.92 -16.45 -4.63
CA TRP A 321 -15.10 -17.19 -5.08
C TRP A 321 -16.39 -16.63 -4.47
N MET A 322 -16.27 -15.95 -3.32
CA MET A 322 -17.39 -15.40 -2.58
C MET A 322 -17.72 -13.95 -3.01
N ALA A 323 -16.83 -13.30 -3.76
CA ALA A 323 -16.98 -11.90 -4.15
C ALA A 323 -18.31 -11.59 -4.87
N PRO A 324 -18.83 -12.46 -5.78
CA PRO A 324 -20.11 -12.23 -6.42
C PRO A 324 -21.30 -12.15 -5.45
N TRP A 325 -21.24 -12.83 -4.30
CA TRP A 325 -22.28 -12.77 -3.28
C TRP A 325 -22.36 -11.40 -2.58
N PHE A 326 -21.38 -10.52 -2.81
CA PHE A 326 -21.32 -9.15 -2.31
C PHE A 326 -21.36 -8.12 -3.43
N ALA A 327 -21.93 -8.45 -4.59
CA ALA A 327 -22.00 -7.54 -5.75
C ALA A 327 -22.81 -6.24 -5.49
N ASP A 328 -23.65 -6.21 -4.45
CA ASP A 328 -24.46 -5.04 -4.07
C ASP A 328 -23.65 -3.95 -3.34
N ARG A 329 -22.44 -4.28 -2.86
CA ARG A 329 -21.63 -3.44 -1.97
C ARG A 329 -20.21 -3.24 -2.48
N ALA A 330 -19.44 -2.42 -1.78
CA ALA A 330 -18.00 -2.34 -2.03
C ALA A 330 -17.33 -3.57 -1.41
N THR A 331 -16.43 -4.20 -2.14
CA THR A 331 -15.82 -5.46 -1.74
C THR A 331 -14.32 -5.35 -1.88
N ASP A 332 -13.64 -5.60 -0.78
CA ASP A 332 -12.19 -5.65 -0.69
C ASP A 332 -11.77 -7.10 -0.48
N ILE A 333 -10.78 -7.56 -1.25
CA ILE A 333 -10.23 -8.91 -1.13
C ILE A 333 -8.75 -8.81 -0.82
N ILE A 334 -8.33 -9.55 0.20
CA ILE A 334 -6.93 -9.69 0.58
C ILE A 334 -6.59 -11.18 0.60
N SER A 335 -5.72 -11.58 -0.32
CA SER A 335 -5.29 -12.96 -0.52
C SER A 335 -3.77 -13.06 -0.38
N ASP A 336 -3.26 -14.27 -0.20
CA ASP A 336 -1.83 -14.60 -0.33
C ASP A 336 -1.45 -14.97 -1.77
N SER A 337 -2.44 -15.24 -2.62
CA SER A 337 -2.30 -15.56 -4.04
C SER A 337 -3.08 -14.61 -4.97
N ARG A 338 -2.59 -14.45 -6.20
CA ARG A 338 -3.28 -13.79 -7.32
C ARG A 338 -4.03 -14.77 -8.23
N ASP A 339 -3.94 -16.07 -7.95
CA ASP A 339 -4.62 -17.09 -8.73
C ASP A 339 -6.11 -16.78 -8.77
N GLY A 340 -6.70 -16.77 -9.97
CA GLY A 340 -8.13 -16.47 -10.17
C GLY A 340 -8.49 -14.97 -10.26
N PHE A 341 -7.55 -14.04 -10.03
CA PHE A 341 -7.82 -12.61 -10.17
C PHE A 341 -8.28 -12.24 -11.59
N ALA A 342 -7.72 -12.86 -12.63
CA ALA A 342 -8.14 -12.59 -14.00
C ALA A 342 -9.64 -12.85 -14.21
N ARG A 343 -10.12 -14.03 -13.81
CA ARG A 343 -11.53 -14.44 -13.89
C ARG A 343 -12.42 -13.52 -13.07
N LEU A 344 -12.01 -13.20 -11.84
CA LEU A 344 -12.77 -12.33 -10.94
C LEU A 344 -12.89 -10.89 -11.50
N LEU A 345 -11.78 -10.34 -12.01
CA LEU A 345 -11.75 -9.00 -12.60
C LEU A 345 -12.57 -8.94 -13.91
N GLN A 346 -12.58 -10.03 -14.69
CA GLN A 346 -13.41 -10.16 -15.88
C GLN A 346 -14.90 -10.18 -15.51
N TRP A 347 -15.29 -11.00 -14.52
CA TRP A 347 -16.66 -10.98 -13.99
C TRP A 347 -17.07 -9.58 -13.51
N ALA A 348 -16.20 -8.90 -12.76
CA ALA A 348 -16.48 -7.56 -12.26
C ALA A 348 -16.70 -6.57 -13.42
N GLN A 349 -15.94 -6.71 -14.51
CA GLN A 349 -16.12 -5.91 -15.71
C GLN A 349 -17.45 -6.23 -16.41
N ASP A 350 -17.77 -7.50 -16.62
CA ASP A 350 -19.00 -7.97 -17.28
C ASP A 350 -20.26 -7.56 -16.50
N ALA A 351 -20.20 -7.62 -15.17
CA ALA A 351 -21.27 -7.23 -14.25
C ALA A 351 -21.36 -5.72 -14.02
N GLY A 352 -20.51 -4.90 -14.68
CA GLY A 352 -20.50 -3.45 -14.51
C GLY A 352 -20.05 -2.99 -13.11
N GLN A 353 -19.38 -3.85 -12.35
CA GLN A 353 -18.85 -3.55 -11.04
C GLN A 353 -17.63 -2.63 -11.14
N ARG A 354 -17.54 -1.68 -10.20
CA ARG A 354 -16.44 -0.70 -10.08
C ARG A 354 -16.03 -0.45 -8.63
N ARG A 355 -16.41 -1.36 -7.74
CA ARG A 355 -16.22 -1.27 -6.28
C ARG A 355 -15.56 -2.52 -5.71
N LEU A 356 -14.89 -3.30 -6.55
CA LEU A 356 -14.11 -4.46 -6.16
C LEU A 356 -12.62 -4.09 -6.16
N ARG A 357 -11.92 -4.29 -5.04
CA ARG A 357 -10.46 -4.19 -4.97
C ARG A 357 -9.87 -5.50 -4.51
N VAL A 358 -8.78 -5.91 -5.15
CA VAL A 358 -8.09 -7.16 -4.85
C VAL A 358 -6.61 -6.88 -4.59
N ARG A 359 -6.01 -7.51 -3.59
CA ARG A 359 -4.57 -7.47 -3.32
C ARG A 359 -4.10 -8.84 -2.88
N ALA A 360 -2.88 -9.19 -3.28
CA ALA A 360 -2.28 -10.49 -3.01
C ALA A 360 -0.97 -10.36 -2.22
N ASP A 361 -1.04 -9.70 -1.06
CA ASP A 361 0.09 -9.55 -0.14
C ASP A 361 -0.30 -9.87 1.30
N LEU A 362 -1.33 -10.72 1.49
CA LEU A 362 -1.63 -11.30 2.80
C LEU A 362 -0.40 -12.02 3.32
N ASN A 363 0.10 -11.56 4.45
CA ASN A 363 1.09 -12.27 5.24
C ASN A 363 0.66 -12.16 6.69
N ALA A 364 0.21 -13.28 7.26
CA ALA A 364 -0.31 -13.34 8.63
C ALA A 364 0.73 -12.92 9.69
N ASP A 365 2.02 -13.09 9.41
CA ASP A 365 3.12 -12.68 10.28
C ASP A 365 3.40 -11.17 10.22
N ALA A 366 2.90 -10.49 9.19
CA ALA A 366 3.08 -9.06 8.96
C ALA A 366 1.85 -8.21 9.30
N LEU A 367 0.84 -8.81 9.92
CA LEU A 367 -0.36 -8.11 10.42
C LEU A 367 -0.04 -7.26 11.67
N PRO A 368 -0.82 -6.19 11.96
CA PRO A 368 -2.02 -5.74 11.26
C PRO A 368 -1.76 -4.99 9.95
N PHE A 369 -2.75 -4.97 9.03
CA PHE A 369 -2.67 -4.10 7.87
C PHE A 369 -2.71 -2.62 8.30
N VAL A 370 -1.84 -1.80 7.71
CA VAL A 370 -1.80 -0.35 7.96
C VAL A 370 -3.14 0.29 7.58
N THR A 371 -3.78 -0.19 6.52
CA THR A 371 -5.08 0.28 6.02
C THR A 371 -6.27 -0.57 6.45
N GLY A 372 -6.05 -1.59 7.30
CA GLY A 372 -7.13 -2.42 7.82
C GLY A 372 -8.03 -1.59 8.75
N GLY A 373 -9.30 -1.46 8.37
CA GLY A 373 -10.27 -0.55 9.00
C GLY A 373 -10.15 0.87 8.43
N HIS A 374 -11.22 1.36 7.83
CA HIS A 374 -11.35 2.74 7.39
C HIS A 374 -11.13 3.67 8.60
N TYR A 375 -9.95 4.28 8.71
CA TYR A 375 -9.74 5.33 9.70
C TYR A 375 -10.22 6.64 9.12
N HIS A 376 -11.17 7.27 9.81
CA HIS A 376 -11.59 8.63 9.51
C HIS A 376 -11.75 9.39 10.81
N TYR A 377 -10.89 10.38 11.06
CA TYR A 377 -11.08 11.35 12.14
C TYR A 377 -11.25 10.73 13.53
N ARG A 378 -10.32 9.83 13.92
CA ARG A 378 -10.35 9.06 15.19
C ARG A 378 -11.54 8.09 15.33
N ARG A 379 -12.36 7.92 14.28
CA ARG A 379 -13.38 6.88 14.22
C ARG A 379 -12.81 5.69 13.44
N LYS A 380 -12.88 4.52 14.06
CA LYS A 380 -12.66 3.25 13.37
C LYS A 380 -13.95 2.93 12.62
N LEU A 381 -13.97 3.21 11.32
CA LEU A 381 -14.99 2.70 10.43
C LEU A 381 -14.49 1.30 10.02
N GLY A 382 -15.11 0.25 10.54
CA GLY A 382 -14.76 -1.10 10.11
C GLY A 382 -15.50 -1.50 8.83
N TYR A 383 -15.26 -2.71 8.36
CA TYR A 383 -16.11 -3.35 7.36
C TYR A 383 -17.38 -3.86 8.02
N GLY A 384 -18.51 -3.77 7.31
CA GLY A 384 -19.78 -4.27 7.81
C GLY A 384 -19.86 -5.79 7.78
N VAL A 385 -19.12 -6.41 6.85
CA VAL A 385 -18.93 -7.84 6.80
C VAL A 385 -17.45 -8.13 6.63
N VAL A 386 -16.92 -9.04 7.43
CA VAL A 386 -15.61 -9.62 7.25
C VAL A 386 -15.80 -11.11 7.05
N VAL A 387 -15.26 -11.67 5.99
CA VAL A 387 -15.26 -13.12 5.74
C VAL A 387 -13.83 -13.59 5.78
N VAL A 388 -13.54 -14.58 6.61
CA VAL A 388 -12.26 -15.28 6.60
C VAL A 388 -12.51 -16.60 5.89
N SER A 389 -11.88 -16.81 4.73
CA SER A 389 -12.01 -18.06 4.00
C SER A 389 -11.21 -19.17 4.67
N ALA A 390 -11.48 -20.43 4.29
CA ALA A 390 -10.72 -21.56 4.80
C ALA A 390 -9.23 -21.37 4.47
N VAL A 391 -8.37 -21.57 5.47
CA VAL A 391 -6.93 -21.76 5.31
C VAL A 391 -6.69 -23.22 5.65
N GLU A 392 -5.89 -23.96 4.87
CA GLU A 392 -5.49 -25.31 5.30
C GLU A 392 -4.75 -25.21 6.64
N GLY A 393 -5.32 -25.82 7.69
CA GLY A 393 -4.84 -25.70 9.07
C GLY A 393 -5.64 -24.70 9.91
N GLN A 394 -5.28 -24.56 11.18
CA GLN A 394 -5.86 -23.50 12.00
C GLN A 394 -5.27 -22.16 11.53
N PRO A 395 -6.08 -21.17 11.13
CA PRO A 395 -5.55 -19.86 10.77
C PRO A 395 -4.79 -19.28 11.96
N PRO A 396 -3.68 -18.56 11.72
CA PRO A 396 -2.93 -17.92 12.79
C PRO A 396 -3.84 -17.01 13.61
N THR A 397 -3.65 -16.99 14.93
CA THR A 397 -4.39 -16.09 15.83
C THR A 397 -4.30 -14.62 15.39
N THR A 398 -3.21 -14.22 14.75
CA THR A 398 -3.01 -12.88 14.18
C THR A 398 -4.02 -12.54 13.08
N LEU A 399 -4.45 -13.52 12.28
CA LEU A 399 -5.46 -13.33 11.23
C LEU A 399 -6.85 -13.11 11.85
N VAL A 400 -7.14 -13.86 12.90
CA VAL A 400 -8.37 -13.68 13.70
C VAL A 400 -8.37 -12.29 14.30
N ASP A 401 -7.32 -11.92 15.03
CA ASP A 401 -7.18 -10.61 15.65
C ASP A 401 -7.35 -9.48 14.64
N GLU A 402 -6.81 -9.65 13.43
CA GLU A 402 -7.00 -8.70 12.35
C GLU A 402 -8.44 -8.63 11.87
N ALA A 403 -9.11 -9.76 11.63
CA ALA A 403 -10.52 -9.80 11.24
C ALA A 403 -11.40 -9.11 12.30
N LEU A 404 -11.16 -9.39 13.58
CA LEU A 404 -11.84 -8.73 14.71
C LEU A 404 -11.53 -7.22 14.74
N ARG A 405 -10.27 -6.84 14.43
CA ARG A 405 -9.84 -5.44 14.41
C ARG A 405 -10.57 -4.68 13.30
N VAL A 406 -10.66 -5.22 12.09
CA VAL A 406 -11.20 -4.51 10.92
C VAL A 406 -12.72 -4.58 10.81
N CYS A 407 -13.40 -5.51 11.50
CA CYS A 407 -14.86 -5.55 11.59
C CYS A 407 -15.41 -4.31 12.35
N ALA A 408 -16.45 -3.68 11.81
CA ALA A 408 -17.12 -2.54 12.43
C ALA A 408 -17.93 -2.97 13.66
N PRO A 409 -18.12 -2.10 14.67
CA PRO A 409 -19.16 -2.33 15.69
C PRO A 409 -20.52 -2.55 15.01
N GLY A 410 -21.25 -3.59 15.41
CA GLY A 410 -22.48 -4.06 14.77
C GLY A 410 -22.29 -4.79 13.43
N GLY A 411 -21.04 -4.99 12.98
CA GLY A 411 -20.71 -5.73 11.76
C GLY A 411 -20.66 -7.24 12.01
N LEU A 412 -20.72 -8.01 10.93
CA LEU A 412 -20.63 -9.48 10.95
C LEU A 412 -19.24 -9.97 10.59
N LEU A 413 -18.74 -10.93 11.34
CA LEU A 413 -17.59 -11.77 10.99
C LEU A 413 -18.11 -13.18 10.66
N LEU A 414 -17.88 -13.61 9.41
CA LEU A 414 -18.11 -14.98 8.97
C LEU A 414 -16.79 -15.72 9.05
N TYR A 415 -16.73 -16.71 9.94
CA TYR A 415 -15.49 -17.42 10.25
C TYR A 415 -15.69 -18.94 10.10
N PRO A 416 -14.75 -19.69 9.48
CA PRO A 416 -14.99 -21.11 9.18
C PRO A 416 -15.28 -21.92 10.44
N LEU A 417 -16.36 -22.72 10.44
CA LEU A 417 -16.73 -23.55 11.61
C LEU A 417 -15.64 -24.52 12.00
N THR A 418 -14.93 -25.08 11.02
CA THR A 418 -13.80 -25.99 11.22
C THR A 418 -12.64 -25.35 11.97
N ALA A 419 -12.49 -24.02 11.88
CA ALA A 419 -11.46 -23.24 12.54
C ALA A 419 -11.92 -22.60 13.86
N LEU A 420 -13.20 -22.71 14.21
CA LEU A 420 -13.80 -21.99 15.35
C LEU A 420 -13.12 -22.32 16.69
N GLY A 421 -12.61 -23.53 16.86
CA GLY A 421 -11.87 -23.92 18.06
C GLY A 421 -10.63 -23.06 18.33
N ALA A 422 -10.03 -22.45 17.30
CA ALA A 422 -8.87 -21.56 17.42
C ALA A 422 -9.22 -20.15 17.92
N LEU A 423 -10.49 -19.74 17.88
CA LEU A 423 -10.93 -18.45 18.43
C LEU A 423 -10.85 -18.40 19.97
N GLY A 424 -10.80 -19.55 20.65
CA GLY A 424 -10.72 -19.65 22.11
C GLY A 424 -11.78 -18.83 22.86
N ASP A 425 -11.57 -18.59 24.16
CA ASP A 425 -12.43 -17.72 24.97
C ASP A 425 -12.22 -16.21 24.66
N SER A 426 -11.19 -15.85 23.89
CA SER A 426 -10.80 -14.44 23.64
C SER A 426 -11.81 -13.66 22.80
N ALA A 427 -12.62 -14.33 21.98
CA ALA A 427 -13.67 -13.70 21.18
C ALA A 427 -15.00 -13.50 21.94
N SER A 428 -15.23 -14.27 23.01
CA SER A 428 -16.53 -14.35 23.69
C SER A 428 -17.07 -13.04 24.26
N PRO A 429 -16.27 -12.09 24.78
CA PRO A 429 -16.83 -10.83 25.29
C PRO A 429 -17.05 -9.77 24.20
N LEU A 430 -16.49 -9.95 23.00
CA LEU A 430 -16.51 -8.95 21.93
C LEU A 430 -17.55 -9.26 20.85
N PHE A 431 -18.09 -10.47 20.81
CA PHE A 431 -19.00 -10.93 19.77
C PHE A 431 -20.20 -11.69 20.31
N ILE A 432 -21.33 -11.51 19.65
CA ILE A 432 -22.56 -12.27 19.83
C ILE A 432 -22.63 -13.30 18.70
N ARG A 433 -22.64 -14.59 19.03
CA ARG A 433 -22.84 -15.65 18.03
C ARG A 433 -24.29 -15.63 17.54
N ARG A 434 -24.44 -15.56 16.21
CA ARG A 434 -25.71 -15.66 15.48
C ARG A 434 -25.87 -17.09 14.95
N ALA A 435 -26.97 -17.34 14.24
CA ALA A 435 -27.13 -18.60 13.51
C ALA A 435 -25.98 -18.77 12.51
N ASP A 436 -25.39 -19.96 12.49
CA ASP A 436 -24.33 -20.30 11.54
C ASP A 436 -24.88 -20.20 10.10
N ILE A 437 -24.02 -19.83 9.16
CA ILE A 437 -24.39 -19.58 7.76
C ILE A 437 -23.65 -20.57 6.87
N LYS A 438 -24.38 -21.17 5.93
CA LYS A 438 -23.82 -22.02 4.88
C LYS A 438 -23.68 -21.24 3.58
N LEU A 439 -22.45 -21.18 3.06
CA LEU A 439 -22.15 -20.58 1.77
C LEU A 439 -21.59 -21.64 0.83
N GLY A 440 -22.44 -22.16 -0.07
CA GLY A 440 -22.10 -23.29 -0.92
C GLY A 440 -21.83 -24.56 -0.08
N HIS A 441 -20.61 -25.08 -0.17
CA HIS A 441 -20.15 -26.25 0.61
C HIS A 441 -19.43 -25.88 1.91
N LEU A 442 -19.23 -24.57 2.18
CA LEU A 442 -18.54 -24.06 3.35
C LEU A 442 -19.54 -23.63 4.43
N GLU A 443 -19.19 -23.89 5.69
CA GLU A 443 -20.01 -23.51 6.85
C GLU A 443 -19.25 -22.53 7.74
N PHE A 444 -19.93 -21.46 8.13
CA PHE A 444 -19.35 -20.34 8.87
C PHE A 444 -20.09 -20.11 10.17
N ALA A 445 -19.34 -19.93 11.26
CA ALA A 445 -19.83 -19.23 12.43
C ALA A 445 -20.11 -17.77 12.04
N CYS A 446 -21.30 -17.29 12.35
CA CYS A 446 -21.66 -15.89 12.20
C CYS A 446 -21.52 -15.18 13.54
N LEU A 447 -20.61 -14.21 13.62
CA LEU A 447 -20.27 -13.50 14.84
C LEU A 447 -20.55 -12.00 14.65
N GLU A 448 -21.47 -11.43 15.41
CA GLU A 448 -21.74 -9.98 15.38
C GLU A 448 -20.89 -9.25 16.41
N LYS A 449 -20.21 -8.19 16.00
CA LYS A 449 -19.37 -7.40 16.89
C LYS A 449 -20.21 -6.48 17.78
N VAL A 450 -19.97 -6.54 19.09
CA VAL A 450 -20.64 -5.68 20.10
C VAL A 450 -20.19 -4.22 20.01
#